data_AF-A0A383EUL9-F1
#
_entry.id   AF-A0A383EUL9-F1
#
_cell.length_a   1.000
_cell.length_b   1.000
_cell.length_c   1.000
_cell.angle_alpha   90.00
_cell.angle_beta   90.00
_cell.angle_gamma   90.00
#
_symmetry.space_group_name_H-M   'P 1'
#
loop_
_entity.id
_entity.type
_entity.pdbx_description
1 polymer ?
#
loop_
_entity_poly.entity_id
_entity_poly.type
_entity_poly.pdbx_seq_one_letter_code
_entity_poly.pdbx_strand_id
1 'polypeptide(L)'
;AGEMEFARNGGGCGRWIPHQAFRNSGAISVQAASLEEGQKLLTIARTCLAPRTQPTHYGTPMYVVALGCDLKFAKNICYADSFVNARTTALTPIGLGCHVCERQNCQHRGSPPRGHKLHFDISRRHSGLFTSG
;
A
#
# COMPACT_ATOMS: atom_id res chain seq x y z
N ALA A 1 11.20 9.12 -18.36
CA ALA A 1 11.19 7.85 -17.59
C ALA A 1 10.34 8.08 -16.36
N GLY A 2 9.40 7.18 -16.06
CA GLY A 2 8.28 7.45 -15.15
C GLY A 2 8.72 7.63 -13.70
N GLU A 3 8.46 8.80 -13.14
CA GLU A 3 8.48 9.00 -11.68
C GLU A 3 7.35 8.18 -11.07
N MET A 4 7.69 7.38 -10.07
CA MET A 4 6.72 6.66 -9.26
C MET A 4 6.51 7.46 -7.98
N GLU A 5 5.28 7.90 -7.71
CA GLU A 5 5.02 8.93 -6.69
C GLU A 5 5.53 8.55 -5.29
N PHE A 6 5.52 7.26 -4.95
CA PHE A 6 6.01 6.75 -3.67
C PHE A 6 7.53 6.91 -3.47
N ALA A 7 8.30 6.92 -4.57
CA ALA A 7 9.75 7.11 -4.51
C ALA A 7 10.13 8.53 -4.06
N ARG A 8 9.23 9.50 -4.25
CA ARG A 8 9.46 10.92 -3.96
C ARG A 8 8.72 11.40 -2.71
N ASN A 9 7.46 10.98 -2.56
CA ASN A 9 6.52 11.56 -1.60
C ASN A 9 6.09 10.59 -0.50
N GLY A 10 6.69 9.38 -0.47
CA GLY A 10 6.46 8.37 0.54
C GLY A 10 5.32 7.41 0.22
N GLY A 11 5.33 6.26 0.89
CA GLY A 11 4.34 5.19 0.73
C GLY A 11 3.84 4.68 2.06
N GLY A 12 3.35 5.59 2.92
CA GLY A 12 2.85 5.27 4.26
C GLY A 12 1.41 4.75 4.29
N CYS A 13 0.77 4.52 3.15
CA CYS A 13 -0.60 3.99 3.12
C CYS A 13 -0.64 2.51 3.52
N GLY A 14 -1.28 2.18 4.63
CA GLY A 14 -1.40 0.80 5.12
C GLY A 14 -2.19 -0.17 4.20
N ARG A 15 -2.88 0.35 3.17
CA ARG A 15 -3.52 -0.47 2.12
C ARG A 15 -2.53 -0.96 1.06
N TRP A 16 -1.35 -0.35 0.99
CA TRP A 16 -0.31 -0.76 0.05
C TRP A 16 0.35 -2.07 0.51
N ILE A 17 0.53 -3.01 -0.42
CA ILE A 17 0.91 -4.39 -0.12
C ILE A 17 2.24 -4.58 0.63
N PRO A 18 3.28 -3.71 0.51
CA PRO A 18 4.50 -3.87 1.28
C PRO A 18 4.26 -3.89 2.80
N HIS A 19 3.32 -3.08 3.29
CA HIS A 19 2.95 -3.04 4.72
C HIS A 19 2.22 -4.29 5.18
N GLN A 20 1.66 -5.06 4.26
CA GLN A 20 0.92 -6.28 4.56
C GLN A 20 1.79 -7.53 4.39
N ALA A 21 2.90 -7.45 3.65
CA ALA A 21 3.79 -8.57 3.35
C ALA A 21 4.35 -9.24 4.62
N PHE A 22 4.54 -8.49 5.71
CA PHE A 22 4.96 -9.03 7.01
C PHE A 22 4.00 -10.07 7.58
N ARG A 23 2.70 -10.02 7.25
CA ARG A 23 1.71 -11.01 7.72
C ARG A 23 1.94 -12.40 7.13
N ASN A 24 2.55 -12.46 5.95
CA ASN A 24 2.83 -13.69 5.22
C ASN A 24 4.33 -13.75 4.89
N SER A 25 5.18 -13.78 5.91
CA SER A 25 6.63 -13.74 5.73
C SER A 25 7.13 -14.85 4.80
N GLY A 26 8.04 -14.50 3.89
CA GLY A 26 8.64 -15.39 2.90
C GLY A 26 7.80 -15.57 1.64
N ALA A 27 6.51 -15.25 1.67
CA ALA A 27 5.62 -15.33 0.50
C ALA A 27 5.74 -14.09 -0.39
N ILE A 28 5.59 -14.30 -1.70
CA ILE A 28 5.48 -13.21 -2.67
C ILE A 28 4.04 -12.71 -2.66
N SER A 29 3.86 -11.42 -2.36
CA SER A 29 2.57 -10.74 -2.40
C SER A 29 2.52 -9.82 -3.62
N VAL A 30 1.41 -9.81 -4.33
CA VAL A 30 1.23 -9.01 -5.56
C VAL A 30 -0.05 -8.20 -5.45
N GLN A 31 0.01 -6.94 -5.86
CA GLN A 31 -1.13 -6.03 -5.81
C GLN A 31 -1.19 -5.17 -7.08
N ALA A 32 -2.36 -5.14 -7.71
CA ALA A 32 -2.73 -4.08 -8.62
C ALA A 32 -3.44 -2.96 -7.83
N ALA A 33 -2.92 -1.73 -7.92
CA ALA A 33 -3.39 -0.60 -7.13
C ALA A 33 -3.61 0.65 -7.98
N SER A 34 -4.44 1.56 -7.48
CA SER A 34 -4.67 2.88 -8.07
C SER A 34 -4.44 4.01 -7.06
N LEU A 35 -3.70 5.03 -7.49
CA LEU A 35 -3.50 6.29 -6.79
C LEU A 35 -4.70 7.24 -6.98
N GLU A 36 -4.73 8.33 -6.20
CA GLU A 36 -5.78 9.36 -6.27
C GLU A 36 -5.73 10.09 -7.60
N GLU A 37 -4.52 10.40 -8.05
CA GLU A 37 -4.21 10.97 -9.36
C GLU A 37 -4.46 10.01 -10.54
N GLY A 38 -4.99 8.82 -10.28
CA GLY A 38 -5.36 7.85 -11.31
C GLY A 38 -4.22 6.96 -11.81
N GLN A 39 -2.98 7.18 -11.37
CA GLN A 39 -1.85 6.30 -11.71
C GLN A 39 -2.14 4.87 -11.23
N LYS A 40 -1.99 3.88 -12.12
CA LYS A 40 -2.21 2.46 -11.85
C LYS A 40 -0.88 1.73 -11.80
N LEU A 41 -0.71 0.88 -10.80
CA LEU A 41 0.58 0.24 -10.50
C LEU A 41 0.37 -1.24 -10.27
N LEU A 42 1.34 -2.02 -10.70
CA LEU A 42 1.62 -3.34 -10.17
C LEU A 42 2.70 -3.20 -9.10
N THR A 43 2.48 -3.77 -7.91
CA THR A 43 3.50 -3.91 -6.87
C THR A 43 3.68 -5.38 -6.51
N ILE A 44 4.93 -5.82 -6.45
CA ILE A 44 5.35 -7.12 -5.93
C ILE A 44 6.16 -6.88 -4.67
N ALA A 45 5.85 -7.57 -3.59
CA ALA A 45 6.53 -7.43 -2.31
C ALA A 45 6.84 -8.79 -1.69
N ARG A 46 8.01 -8.90 -1.04
CA ARG A 46 8.41 -10.09 -0.28
C ARG A 46 9.23 -9.67 0.93
N THR A 47 9.06 -10.36 2.05
CA THR A 47 9.95 -10.17 3.19
C THR A 47 11.31 -10.84 2.96
N CYS A 48 12.36 -10.21 3.46
CA CYS A 48 13.72 -10.72 3.48
C CYS A 48 14.25 -10.63 4.91
N LEU A 49 14.86 -11.70 5.39
CA LEU A 49 15.59 -11.68 6.66
C LEU A 49 17.00 -11.17 6.40
N ALA A 50 17.48 -10.25 7.22
CA ALA A 50 18.90 -9.94 7.21
C ALA A 50 19.73 -11.14 7.69
N PRO A 51 20.95 -11.31 7.19
CA PRO A 51 21.91 -12.22 7.79
C PRO A 51 22.02 -11.95 9.29
N ARG A 52 22.03 -13.01 10.10
CA ARG A 52 22.22 -12.89 11.55
C ARG A 52 23.64 -12.43 11.84
N THR A 53 23.77 -11.21 12.37
CA THR A 53 25.05 -10.63 12.81
C THR A 53 25.12 -10.42 14.33
N GLN A 54 24.02 -10.67 15.05
CA GLN A 54 23.88 -10.47 16.48
C GLN A 54 23.37 -11.75 17.19
N PRO A 55 23.57 -11.90 18.51
CA PRO A 55 23.01 -12.99 19.30
C PRO A 55 21.48 -13.09 19.19
N THR A 56 20.94 -14.31 19.33
CA THR A 56 19.51 -14.64 19.10
C THR A 56 18.53 -13.78 19.90
N HIS A 57 18.88 -13.31 21.10
CA HIS A 57 17.98 -12.52 21.95
C HIS A 57 17.66 -11.12 21.41
N TYR A 58 18.44 -10.59 20.47
CA TYR A 58 18.15 -9.31 19.81
C TYR A 58 17.10 -9.45 18.68
N GLY A 59 16.76 -10.67 18.28
CA GLY A 59 15.93 -10.94 17.11
C GLY A 59 16.68 -10.72 15.79
N THR A 60 16.11 -11.21 14.69
CA THR A 60 16.66 -10.99 13.34
C THR A 60 15.83 -9.91 12.64
N PRO A 61 16.44 -8.81 12.15
CA PRO A 61 15.72 -7.80 11.40
C PRO A 61 15.05 -8.40 10.16
N MET A 62 13.80 -8.03 9.96
CA MET A 62 13.03 -8.39 8.78
C MET A 62 12.72 -7.13 7.98
N TYR A 63 12.98 -7.19 6.69
CA TYR A 63 12.71 -6.12 5.74
C TYR A 63 11.67 -6.59 4.74
N VAL A 64 11.05 -5.64 4.03
CA VAL A 64 10.26 -5.93 2.83
C VAL A 64 10.96 -5.28 1.65
N VAL A 65 11.23 -6.07 0.62
CA VAL A 65 11.64 -5.55 -0.68
C VAL A 65 10.40 -5.49 -1.55
N ALA A 66 10.14 -4.30 -2.10
CA ALA A 66 9.03 -4.06 -3.01
C ALA A 66 9.56 -3.56 -4.36
N LEU A 67 9.03 -4.15 -5.44
CA LEU A 67 9.26 -3.73 -6.81
C LEU A 67 7.92 -3.29 -7.40
N GLY A 68 7.91 -2.21 -8.17
CA GLY A 68 6.69 -1.77 -8.82
C GLY A 68 6.92 -1.11 -10.17
N CYS A 69 5.87 -1.13 -10.97
CA CYS A 69 5.83 -0.53 -12.30
C CYS A 69 4.40 -0.07 -12.63
N ASP A 70 4.26 0.73 -13.69
CA ASP A 70 2.97 1.04 -14.27
C ASP A 70 2.25 -0.25 -14.68
N LEU A 71 0.97 -0.37 -14.31
CA LEU A 71 0.16 -1.56 -14.53
C LEU A 71 0.10 -1.98 -16.01
N LYS A 72 0.28 -1.06 -16.96
CA LYS A 72 0.32 -1.40 -18.39
C LYS A 72 1.45 -2.37 -18.77
N PHE A 73 2.49 -2.46 -17.95
CA PHE A 73 3.60 -3.40 -18.14
C PHE A 73 3.38 -4.76 -17.48
N ALA A 74 2.26 -4.96 -16.78
CA ALA A 74 1.97 -6.19 -16.04
C ALA A 74 2.02 -7.46 -16.91
N LYS A 75 1.65 -7.38 -18.19
CA LYS A 75 1.72 -8.51 -19.14
C LYS A 75 3.12 -9.09 -19.35
N ASN A 76 4.17 -8.36 -18.97
CA ASN A 76 5.56 -8.79 -19.08
C ASN A 76 6.10 -9.35 -17.74
N ILE A 77 5.26 -9.51 -16.73
CA ILE A 77 5.62 -9.89 -15.37
C ILE A 77 4.89 -11.17 -15.01
N CYS A 78 5.61 -12.29 -14.84
CA CYS A 78 5.01 -13.60 -14.53
C CYS A 78 4.16 -13.60 -13.24
N TYR A 79 4.54 -12.78 -12.26
CA TYR A 79 3.76 -12.65 -11.02
C TYR A 79 2.43 -11.91 -11.19
N ALA A 80 2.14 -11.37 -12.38
CA ALA A 80 0.93 -10.64 -12.68
C ALA A 80 -0.15 -11.48 -13.40
N ASP A 81 0.10 -12.76 -13.67
CA ASP A 81 -0.79 -13.62 -14.46
C ASP A 81 -2.24 -13.63 -13.94
N SER A 82 -2.42 -13.62 -12.61
CA SER A 82 -3.73 -13.57 -11.97
C SER A 82 -4.50 -12.27 -12.24
N PHE A 83 -3.80 -11.17 -12.56
CA PHE A 83 -4.39 -9.87 -12.86
C PHE A 83 -4.59 -9.67 -14.36
N VAL A 84 -3.66 -10.16 -15.20
CA VAL A 84 -3.70 -10.04 -16.66
C VAL A 84 -4.79 -10.90 -17.28
N ASN A 85 -5.00 -12.11 -16.73
CA ASN A 85 -6.01 -13.05 -17.23
C ASN A 85 -7.41 -12.81 -16.65
N ALA A 86 -7.56 -11.86 -15.72
CA ALA A 86 -8.86 -11.53 -15.14
C ALA A 86 -9.70 -10.71 -16.13
N ARG A 87 -10.99 -11.05 -16.27
CA ARG A 87 -11.96 -10.25 -17.05
C ARG A 87 -12.06 -8.80 -16.54
N THR A 88 -11.84 -8.61 -15.24
CA THR A 88 -11.77 -7.31 -14.58
C THR A 88 -10.74 -7.36 -13.47
N THR A 89 -9.63 -6.63 -13.63
CA THR A 89 -8.61 -6.49 -12.57
C THR A 89 -9.15 -5.59 -11.45
N ALA A 90 -9.35 -6.15 -10.26
CA ALA A 90 -9.72 -5.36 -9.09
C ALA A 90 -8.54 -4.50 -8.63
N LEU A 91 -8.64 -3.17 -8.83
CA LEU A 91 -7.62 -2.22 -8.38
C LEU A 91 -7.89 -1.81 -6.94
N THR A 92 -6.90 -2.03 -6.08
CA THR A 92 -6.98 -1.54 -4.71
C THR A 92 -6.73 -0.03 -4.69
N PRO A 93 -7.69 0.81 -4.23
CA PRO A 93 -7.40 2.23 -4.05
C PRO A 93 -6.40 2.41 -2.90
N ILE A 94 -5.29 3.10 -3.17
CA ILE A 94 -4.23 3.43 -2.22
C ILE A 94 -3.83 4.90 -2.36
N GLY A 95 -3.37 5.52 -1.26
CA GLY A 95 -2.80 6.87 -1.29
C GLY A 95 -1.29 6.85 -1.02
N LEU A 96 -0.66 8.02 -1.02
CA LEU A 96 0.76 8.17 -0.66
C LEU A 96 0.98 8.16 0.87
N GLY A 97 -0.01 8.64 1.62
CA GLY A 97 -0.02 8.63 3.07
C GLY A 97 -1.26 9.33 3.60
N CYS A 98 -1.71 8.99 4.81
CA CYS A 98 -3.00 9.48 5.33
C CYS A 98 -3.08 11.02 5.39
N HIS A 99 -1.97 11.70 5.67
CA HIS A 99 -1.91 13.16 5.78
C HIS A 99 -2.09 13.93 4.46
N VAL A 100 -1.89 13.27 3.33
CA VAL A 100 -2.04 13.88 1.98
C VAL A 100 -3.09 13.16 1.15
N CYS A 101 -3.76 12.16 1.73
CA CYS A 101 -4.78 11.37 1.06
C CYS A 101 -6.15 11.99 1.30
N GLU A 102 -6.85 12.36 0.22
CA GLU A 102 -8.16 13.01 0.21
C GLU A 102 -9.33 12.02 0.14
N ARG A 103 -9.06 10.73 -0.13
CA ARG A 103 -10.12 9.70 -0.17
C ARG A 103 -10.95 9.67 1.10
N GLN A 104 -12.25 9.88 0.93
CA GLN A 104 -13.24 9.73 2.00
C GLN A 104 -13.51 8.25 2.30
N ASN A 105 -14.03 7.96 3.49
CA ASN A 105 -14.47 6.61 3.89
C ASN A 105 -13.38 5.51 3.83
N CYS A 106 -12.12 5.84 4.16
CA CYS A 106 -11.04 4.85 4.24
C CYS A 106 -10.95 4.22 5.63
N GLN A 107 -11.30 2.94 5.76
CA GLN A 107 -11.20 2.17 7.02
C GLN A 107 -9.75 1.97 7.52
N HIS A 108 -8.76 2.12 6.63
CA HIS A 108 -7.34 1.97 6.97
C HIS A 108 -6.68 3.32 7.32
N ARG A 109 -7.47 4.38 7.44
CA ARG A 109 -6.96 5.72 7.72
C ARG A 109 -6.46 5.78 9.16
N GLY A 110 -5.14 5.93 9.32
CA GLY A 110 -4.49 6.04 10.63
C GLY A 110 -4.25 7.48 11.11
N SER A 111 -4.48 8.49 10.27
CA SER A 111 -4.31 9.91 10.66
C SER A 111 -5.20 10.84 9.82
N PRO A 112 -5.55 12.03 10.33
CA PRO A 112 -6.31 13.01 9.56
C PRO A 112 -5.51 13.57 8.37
N PRO A 113 -6.17 13.89 7.25
CA PRO A 113 -5.56 14.70 6.19
C PRO A 113 -5.13 16.07 6.73
N ARG A 114 -4.04 16.63 6.21
CA ARG A 114 -3.59 17.98 6.56
C ARG A 114 -4.65 19.00 6.15
N GLY A 115 -4.90 19.99 7.01
CA GLY A 115 -5.86 21.05 6.74
C GLY A 115 -7.34 20.67 6.95
N HIS A 116 -7.66 19.40 7.19
CA HIS A 116 -9.03 18.98 7.50
C HIS A 116 -9.33 19.15 8.99
N LYS A 117 -10.47 19.77 9.30
CA LYS A 117 -11.02 19.78 10.66
C LYS A 117 -11.63 18.41 10.94
N LEU A 118 -11.33 17.86 12.12
CA LEU A 118 -11.99 16.66 12.59
C LEU A 118 -13.35 17.04 13.18
N HIS A 119 -14.40 16.44 12.63
CA HIS A 119 -15.75 16.57 13.13
C HIS A 119 -16.19 15.21 13.69
N PHE A 120 -16.42 15.17 15.00
CA PHE A 120 -16.96 13.99 15.66
C PHE A 120 -18.47 14.16 15.83
N ASP A 121 -19.24 13.37 15.09
CA ASP A 121 -20.68 13.28 15.23
C ASP A 121 -21.03 11.97 15.95
N ILE A 122 -21.49 12.09 17.20
CA ILE A 122 -21.85 10.94 18.06
C ILE A 122 -23.04 10.13 17.50
N SER A 123 -23.83 10.72 16.60
CA SER A 123 -24.98 10.07 15.97
C SER A 123 -24.62 9.32 14.69
N ARG A 124 -23.43 9.54 14.13
CA ARG A 124 -22.96 8.90 12.89
C ARG A 124 -21.88 7.85 13.16
N ARG A 125 -22.03 6.69 12.51
CA ARG A 125 -20.95 5.72 12.38
C ARG A 125 -20.16 6.00 11.11
N HIS A 126 -18.91 6.37 11.29
CA HIS A 126 -17.97 6.56 10.21
C HIS A 126 -17.21 5.26 9.92
N SER A 127 -16.67 5.12 8.71
CA SER A 127 -15.87 3.94 8.36
C SER A 127 -14.51 3.89 9.09
N GLY A 128 -14.08 4.98 9.71
CA GLY A 128 -12.83 5.05 10.48
C GLY A 128 -12.76 6.31 11.34
N LEU A 129 -11.77 6.37 12.24
CA LEU A 129 -11.63 7.44 13.24
C LEU A 129 -11.33 8.83 12.65
N PHE A 130 -10.78 8.88 11.45
CA PHE A 130 -10.30 10.13 10.82
C PHE A 130 -10.95 10.40 9.45
N THR A 131 -12.10 9.83 9.18
CA THR A 131 -12.83 10.16 7.95
C THR A 131 -13.41 11.56 8.09
N SER A 132 -13.13 12.43 7.12
CA SER A 132 -13.91 13.66 6.98
C SER A 132 -15.29 13.32 6.43
N GLY A 133 -16.31 14.00 6.95
CA GLY A 133 -17.70 13.86 6.56
C GLY A 133 -18.44 15.15 6.88
#